data_AF-A0A958QCD0-F1
#
_entry.id   AF-A0A958QCD0-F1
#
_cell.length_a   1.000
_cell.length_b   1.000
_cell.length_c   1.000
_cell.angle_alpha   90.00
_cell.angle_beta   90.00
_cell.angle_gamma   90.00
#
_symmetry.space_group_name_H-M   'P 1'
#
loop_
_entity.id
_entity.type
_entity.pdbx_description
1 polymer ?
#
loop_
_entity_poly.entity_id
_entity_poly.type
_entity_poly.pdbx_seq_one_letter_code
_entity_poly.pdbx_strand_id
1 'polypeptide(L)'
;MRDESSNTENFFEKFGLEVATGEVEIGQTYPIYGMITKFLEEQPGNVLVELNYSIRCKMAIPDEKRIELLRERAFEPGIFVSTVTSKDQGVEVDCSTVVFGRRQQYNA
;
A
#
# COMPACT_ATOMS: atom_id res chain seq x y z
N MET A 1 -4.86 4.07 -34.71
CA MET A 1 -4.21 3.88 -33.40
C MET A 1 -5.28 4.20 -32.36
N ARG A 2 -5.69 3.21 -31.55
CA ARG A 2 -6.73 3.41 -30.53
C ARG A 2 -6.04 3.83 -29.24
N ASP A 3 -6.45 4.97 -28.70
CA ASP A 3 -6.20 5.37 -27.32
C ASP A 3 -6.88 4.37 -26.38
N GLU A 4 -6.09 3.68 -25.55
CA GLU A 4 -6.58 2.91 -24.39
C GLU A 4 -6.58 3.82 -23.16
N SER A 5 -7.43 4.84 -23.20
CA SER A 5 -7.80 5.65 -22.04
C SER A 5 -9.15 5.17 -21.52
N SER A 6 -9.15 4.14 -20.68
CA SER A 6 -10.36 3.77 -19.95
C SER A 6 -10.03 2.98 -18.70
N ASN A 7 -10.39 3.56 -17.54
CA ASN A 7 -11.05 2.95 -16.38
C ASN A 7 -10.53 3.38 -14.99
N THR A 8 -9.56 4.30 -14.91
CA THR A 8 -9.05 4.79 -13.61
C THR A 8 -9.90 5.92 -13.00
N GLU A 9 -10.77 6.55 -13.80
CA GLU A 9 -11.55 7.74 -13.39
C GLU A 9 -12.70 7.44 -12.40
N ASN A 10 -13.17 6.19 -12.28
CA ASN A 10 -14.41 5.90 -11.54
C ASN A 10 -14.28 5.59 -10.03
N PHE A 11 -13.08 5.48 -9.46
CA PHE A 11 -12.91 5.19 -8.02
C PHE A 11 -12.85 6.48 -7.19
N PHE A 12 -11.95 7.40 -7.54
CA PHE A 12 -11.70 8.60 -6.74
C PHE A 12 -12.91 9.55 -6.76
N GLU A 13 -13.52 9.76 -7.94
CA GLU A 13 -14.73 10.58 -8.08
C GLU A 13 -15.91 10.02 -7.28
N LYS A 14 -16.10 8.69 -7.30
CA LYS A 14 -17.19 8.01 -6.59
C LYS A 14 -17.12 8.17 -5.07
N PHE A 15 -15.92 8.33 -4.51
CA PHE A 15 -15.70 8.49 -3.08
C PHE A 15 -15.34 9.92 -2.68
N GLY A 16 -15.40 10.89 -3.60
CA GLY A 16 -15.05 12.29 -3.34
C GLY A 16 -13.61 12.48 -2.89
N LEU A 17 -12.69 11.64 -3.39
CA LEU A 17 -11.27 11.70 -3.05
C LEU A 17 -10.55 12.61 -4.05
N GLU A 18 -9.89 13.65 -3.56
CA GLU A 18 -9.01 14.49 -4.38
C GLU A 18 -7.62 13.84 -4.51
N VAL A 19 -7.19 13.59 -5.75
CA VAL A 19 -5.82 13.16 -6.04
C VAL A 19 -4.98 14.42 -6.25
N ALA A 20 -4.25 14.84 -5.22
CA ALA A 20 -3.30 15.93 -5.32
C ALA A 20 -1.91 15.39 -5.69
N THR A 21 -1.31 15.94 -6.74
CA THR A 21 0.13 15.75 -7.02
C THR A 21 0.92 16.73 -6.15
N GLY A 22 1.72 16.21 -5.23
CA GLY A 22 2.56 17.03 -4.35
C GLY A 22 3.77 16.25 -3.84
N GLU A 23 4.75 16.97 -3.32
CA GLU A 23 5.85 16.33 -2.60
C GLU A 23 5.36 15.84 -1.23
N VAL A 24 5.75 14.63 -0.86
CA VAL A 24 5.54 14.13 0.50
C VAL A 24 6.63 14.67 1.43
N GLU A 25 6.25 14.98 2.66
CA GLU A 25 7.14 15.50 3.70
C GLU A 25 7.52 14.41 4.71
N ILE A 26 8.79 14.40 5.14
CA ILE A 26 9.26 13.49 6.19
C ILE A 26 8.54 13.84 7.51
N GLY A 27 8.08 12.82 8.22
CA GLY A 27 7.33 12.94 9.47
C GLY A 27 5.82 13.10 9.27
N GLN A 28 5.33 13.34 8.05
CA GLN A 28 3.90 13.42 7.77
C GLN A 28 3.32 12.04 7.43
N THR A 29 2.05 11.84 7.79
CA THR A 29 1.31 10.60 7.53
C THR A 29 0.38 10.77 6.35
N TYR A 30 0.46 9.84 5.40
CA TYR A 30 -0.38 9.82 4.20
C TYR A 30 -1.05 8.46 4.01
N PRO A 31 -2.30 8.42 3.50
CA PRO A 31 -2.90 7.20 3.01
C PRO A 31 -2.29 6.85 1.65
N ILE A 32 -1.59 5.73 1.56
CA ILE A 32 -1.05 5.21 0.30
C ILE A 32 -2.04 4.18 -0.23
N TYR A 33 -2.66 4.47 -1.37
CA TYR A 33 -3.38 3.45 -2.12
C TYR A 33 -2.38 2.64 -2.95
N GLY A 34 -2.33 1.33 -2.75
CA GLY A 34 -1.34 0.50 -3.41
C GLY A 34 -1.51 -0.98 -3.14
N MET A 35 -0.46 -1.73 -3.42
CA MET A 35 -0.39 -3.17 -3.21
C MET A 35 1.02 -3.55 -2.78
N ILE A 36 1.13 -4.62 -2.00
CA ILE A 36 2.42 -5.23 -1.69
C ILE A 36 2.92 -5.93 -2.95
N THR A 37 4.06 -5.47 -3.48
CA THR A 37 4.71 -6.04 -4.67
C THR A 37 5.80 -7.03 -4.32
N LYS A 38 6.40 -6.90 -3.14
CA LYS A 38 7.47 -7.78 -2.67
C LYS A 38 7.58 -7.79 -1.15
N PHE A 39 7.91 -8.94 -0.58
CA PHE A 39 8.38 -9.04 0.81
C PHE A 39 9.91 -9.02 0.84
N LEU A 40 10.45 -8.17 1.70
CA LEU A 40 11.90 -8.01 1.92
C LEU A 40 12.31 -8.68 3.24
N GLU A 41 11.45 -8.59 4.26
CA GLU A 41 11.63 -9.24 5.56
C GLU A 41 10.25 -9.60 6.15
N GLU A 42 10.15 -10.78 6.77
CA GLU A 42 8.88 -11.36 7.25
C GLU A 42 8.96 -11.82 8.71
N GLN A 43 9.76 -11.14 9.54
CA GLN A 43 9.92 -11.51 10.94
C GLN A 43 8.80 -10.90 11.81
N PRO A 44 8.27 -11.64 12.81
CA PRO A 44 7.38 -11.06 13.80
C PRO A 44 7.97 -9.82 14.46
N GLY A 45 7.23 -8.73 14.45
CA GLY A 45 7.63 -7.43 14.95
C GLY A 45 8.46 -6.58 13.97
N ASN A 46 8.98 -7.17 12.90
CA ASN A 46 9.74 -6.47 11.86
C ASN A 46 9.42 -7.02 10.47
N VAL A 47 8.36 -6.50 9.87
CA VAL A 47 7.97 -6.84 8.50
C VAL A 47 8.38 -5.69 7.59
N LEU A 48 9.13 -6.00 6.53
CA LEU A 48 9.55 -5.04 5.53
C LEU A 48 9.02 -5.46 4.17
N VAL A 49 8.25 -4.59 3.52
CA VAL A 49 7.65 -4.85 2.21
C VAL A 49 7.93 -3.72 1.25
N GLU A 50 7.81 -4.02 -0.04
CA GLU A 50 7.78 -3.04 -1.11
C GLU A 50 6.32 -2.81 -1.53
N LEU A 51 5.91 -1.54 -1.57
CA LEU A 51 4.63 -1.11 -2.13
C LEU A 51 4.87 -0.47 -3.50
N ASN A 52 4.00 -0.80 -4.45
CA ASN A 52 3.99 -0.21 -5.80
C ASN A 52 5.40 -0.13 -6.45
N TYR A 53 6.23 -1.17 -6.25
CA TYR A 53 7.58 -1.31 -6.83
C TYR A 53 8.63 -0.26 -6.44
N SER A 54 8.32 0.66 -5.52
CA SER A 54 9.18 1.83 -5.29
C SER A 54 9.17 2.38 -3.87
N ILE A 55 8.22 1.95 -3.03
CA ILE A 55 8.10 2.45 -1.65
C ILE A 55 8.50 1.33 -0.70
N ARG A 56 9.50 1.57 0.15
CA ARG A 56 9.86 0.64 1.23
C ARG A 56 8.99 0.93 2.44
N CYS A 57 8.28 -0.09 2.90
CA CYS A 57 7.29 0.04 3.94
C CYS A 57 7.61 -0.92 5.08
N LYS A 58 7.89 -0.37 6.25
CA LYS A 58 8.11 -1.13 7.48
C LYS A 58 6.81 -1.23 8.27
N MET A 59 6.53 -2.40 8.81
CA MET A 59 5.34 -2.70 9.63
C MET A 59 5.75 -3.46 10.89
N ALA A 60 5.24 -3.02 12.04
CA ALA A 60 5.41 -3.72 13.31
C ALA A 60 4.24 -4.71 13.52
N ILE A 61 4.34 -5.91 12.95
CA ILE A 61 3.30 -6.95 13.05
C ILE A 61 3.82 -8.09 13.93
N PRO A 62 3.41 -8.19 15.22
CA PRO A 62 3.94 -9.19 16.14
C PRO A 62 3.35 -10.60 15.97
N ASP A 63 2.26 -10.76 15.21
CA ASP A 63 1.52 -12.00 15.07
C ASP A 63 1.76 -12.65 13.70
N GLU A 64 2.34 -13.86 13.69
CA GLU A 64 2.62 -14.64 12.48
C GLU A 64 1.37 -14.85 11.61
N LYS A 65 0.20 -15.06 12.21
CA LYS A 65 -1.06 -15.25 11.45
C LYS A 65 -1.43 -14.00 10.66
N ARG A 66 -1.10 -12.82 11.17
CA ARG A 66 -1.33 -11.56 10.45
C ARG A 66 -0.32 -11.36 9.33
N ILE A 67 0.92 -11.84 9.50
CA ILE A 67 1.94 -11.86 8.44
C ILE A 67 1.50 -12.80 7.31
N GLU A 68 0.99 -13.99 7.65
CA GLU A 68 0.41 -14.93 6.68
C GLU A 68 -0.77 -14.31 5.93
N LEU A 69 -1.70 -13.67 6.65
CA LEU A 69 -2.80 -12.94 6.02
C LEU A 69 -2.30 -11.86 5.07
N LEU A 70 -1.27 -11.10 5.46
CA LEU A 70 -0.67 -10.07 4.62
C LEU A 70 -0.09 -10.68 3.33
N ARG A 71 0.51 -11.87 3.43
CA ARG A 71 1.05 -12.62 2.30
C ARG A 71 -0.05 -13.14 1.37
N GLU A 72 -1.13 -13.70 1.91
CA GLU A 72 -2.30 -14.12 1.12
C GLU A 72 -2.92 -12.95 0.35
N ARG A 73 -2.88 -11.76 0.97
CA ARG A 73 -3.42 -10.51 0.46
C ARG A 73 -2.41 -9.74 -0.39
N ALA A 74 -1.21 -10.28 -0.63
CA ALA A 74 -0.22 -9.65 -1.48
C ALA A 74 -0.75 -9.53 -2.91
N PHE A 75 -0.29 -8.49 -3.62
CA PHE A 75 -0.83 -8.12 -4.93
C PHE A 75 -2.33 -7.78 -4.97
N GLU A 76 -3.00 -7.69 -3.82
CA GLU A 76 -4.32 -7.09 -3.75
C GLU A 76 -4.23 -5.60 -3.39
N PRO A 77 -5.13 -4.76 -3.94
CA PRO A 77 -5.18 -3.35 -3.58
C PRO A 77 -5.59 -3.17 -2.10
N GLY A 78 -4.96 -2.20 -1.45
CA GLY A 78 -5.21 -1.80 -0.08
C GLY A 78 -4.84 -0.34 0.16
N ILE A 79 -5.26 0.16 1.32
CA ILE A 79 -4.86 1.49 1.83
C ILE A 79 -3.88 1.27 2.97
N PHE A 80 -2.70 1.86 2.85
CA PHE A 80 -1.60 1.78 3.82
C PHE A 80 -1.46 3.15 4.48
N VAL A 81 -1.78 3.26 5.76
CA VAL A 81 -1.65 4.51 6.52
C VAL A 81 -0.22 4.59 7.04
N SER A 82 0.59 5.40 6.37
CA SER A 82 2.04 5.36 6.52
C SER A 82 2.65 6.73 6.73
N THR A 83 3.62 6.80 7.63
CA THR A 83 4.40 8.01 7.92
C THR A 83 5.71 7.96 7.16
N VAL A 84 6.04 9.03 6.43
CA VAL A 84 7.29 9.09 5.67
C VAL A 84 8.47 9.23 6.63
N THR A 85 9.44 8.34 6.55
CA THR A 85 10.61 8.31 7.44
C THR A 85 11.88 8.74 6.72
N SER A 86 12.01 8.45 5.43
CA SER A 86 13.15 8.89 4.61
C SER A 86 12.75 9.09 3.15
N LYS A 87 13.55 9.89 2.44
CA LYS A 87 13.48 10.13 0.99
C LYS A 87 14.83 9.88 0.29
N ASP A 88 15.87 9.43 1.00
CA ASP A 88 17.26 9.45 0.51
C ASP A 88 17.55 8.45 -0.64
N GLN A 89 16.90 7.29 -0.63
CA GLN A 89 17.06 6.23 -1.65
C GLN A 89 15.74 5.79 -2.27
N GLY A 90 14.76 6.71 -2.29
CA GLY A 90 13.35 6.40 -2.52
C GLY A 90 12.53 6.71 -1.27
N VAL A 91 11.20 6.55 -1.38
CA VAL A 91 10.30 6.83 -0.27
C VAL A 91 10.32 5.64 0.69
N GLU A 92 10.75 5.88 1.91
CA GLU A 92 10.66 4.91 3.01
C GLU A 92 9.59 5.37 3.99
N VAL A 93 8.78 4.43 4.46
CA VAL A 93 7.63 4.71 5.32
C VAL A 93 7.49 3.69 6.45
N ASP A 94 6.99 4.15 7.59
CA ASP A 94 6.48 3.31 8.66
C ASP A 94 4.96 3.24 8.56
N CYS A 95 4.44 2.04 8.28
CA CYS A 95 3.01 1.79 8.15
C CYS A 95 2.41 1.29 9.45
N SER A 96 1.41 2.04 9.92
CA SER A 96 0.71 1.77 11.17
C SER A 96 -0.52 0.89 10.98
N THR A 97 -1.16 0.95 9.81
CA THR A 97 -2.42 0.27 9.53
C THR A 97 -2.55 -0.03 8.05
N VAL A 98 -2.99 -1.25 7.73
CA VAL A 98 -3.35 -1.67 6.38
C VAL A 98 -4.83 -2.03 6.34
N VAL A 99 -5.56 -1.43 5.40
CA VAL A 99 -6.98 -1.71 5.18
C VAL A 99 -7.14 -2.36 3.81
N PHE A 100 -7.60 -3.60 3.81
CA PHE A 100 -7.97 -4.31 2.59
C PHE A 100 -9.46 -4.18 2.31
N GLY A 101 -9.81 -4.08 1.02
CA GLY A 101 -11.20 -4.18 0.59
C GLY A 101 -11.80 -5.58 0.86
N ARG A 102 -13.12 -5.70 0.71
CA ARG A 102 -13.79 -7.01 0.79
C ARG A 102 -13.20 -7.97 -0.25
N ARG A 103 -12.89 -9.21 0.16
CA ARG A 103 -12.50 -10.28 -0.77
C ARG A 103 -13.61 -10.45 -1.82
N GLN A 104 -13.27 -10.28 -3.10
CA GLN A 104 -14.19 -10.66 -4.18
C GLN A 104 -14.23 -12.18 -4.24
N GLN A 105 -15.34 -12.79 -3.82
CA GLN A 105 -15.63 -14.19 -4.13
C GLN A 105 -15.97 -14.25 -5.62
N TYR A 106 -15.00 -14.58 -6.46
CA TYR A 106 -15.30 -15.00 -7.83
C TYR A 106 -16.07 -16.32 -7.75
N ASN A 107 -17.38 -16.27 -8.02
CA ASN A 107 -18.12 -17.45 -8.46
C ASN A 107 -17.81 -17.60 -9.95
N ALA A 108 -16.96 -18.56 -10.30
CA ALA A 108 -16.75 -19.02 -11.67
C ALA A 108 -17.86 -20.00 -12.06
#